data_AF-A0A955Q920-F1
#
_entry.id   AF-A0A955Q920-F1
#
_cell.length_a   1.000
_cell.length_b   1.000
_cell.length_c   1.000
_cell.angle_alpha   90.00
_cell.angle_beta   90.00
_cell.angle_gamma   90.00
#
_symmetry.space_group_name_H-M   'P 1'
#
loop_
_entity.id
_entity.type
_entity.pdbx_description
1 polymer ?
#
loop_
_entity_poly.entity_id
_entity_poly.type
_entity_poly.pdbx_seq_one_letter_code
_entity_poly.pdbx_strand_id
1 'polypeptide(L)'
;MPDDVVLNKVASLERCIQRIRQVYSLNDQNLYENLMAQESILLNLQRTCEVSIDLAMHVVRKRRWGVPRAGTPLNCCGPMDIWTAN
;
A
#
# COMPACT_ATOMS: atom_id res chain seq x y z
N MET A 1 -1.08 -25.11 6.57
CA MET A 1 -0.17 -24.70 5.49
C MET A 1 -0.02 -23.19 5.55
N PRO A 2 1.13 -22.60 5.19
CA PRO A 2 1.23 -21.15 4.99
C PRO A 2 0.10 -20.71 4.06
N ASP A 3 -0.43 -19.49 4.23
CA ASP A 3 -1.31 -18.96 3.19
C ASP A 3 -0.47 -18.73 1.94
N ASP A 4 -0.58 -19.62 0.96
CA ASP A 4 0.06 -19.45 -0.34
C ASP A 4 -0.34 -18.10 -0.97
N VAL A 5 -1.55 -17.63 -0.67
CA VAL A 5 -2.04 -16.28 -1.03
C VAL A 5 -1.20 -15.17 -0.40
N VAL A 6 -0.86 -15.28 0.88
CA VAL A 6 -0.03 -14.28 1.59
C VAL A 6 1.40 -14.34 1.07
N LEU A 7 1.96 -15.53 0.90
CA LEU A 7 3.32 -15.70 0.36
C LEU A 7 3.46 -15.09 -1.04
N ASN A 8 2.50 -15.35 -1.93
CA ASN A 8 2.50 -14.78 -3.28
C ASN A 8 2.36 -13.25 -3.29
N LYS A 9 1.54 -12.70 -2.37
CA LYS A 9 1.40 -11.25 -2.22
C LYS A 9 2.68 -10.62 -1.67
N VAL A 10 3.31 -11.21 -0.65
CA VAL A 10 4.59 -10.74 -0.11
C VAL A 10 5.69 -10.78 -1.17
N ALA A 11 5.82 -11.85 -1.93
CA ALA A 11 6.78 -11.92 -3.03
C ALA A 11 6.55 -10.82 -4.09
N SER A 12 5.28 -10.45 -4.34
CA SER A 12 4.96 -9.33 -5.24
C SER A 12 5.34 -7.98 -4.65
N LEU A 13 5.13 -7.78 -3.35
CA LEU A 13 5.55 -6.59 -2.60
C LEU A 13 7.08 -6.42 -2.65
N GLU A 14 7.82 -7.49 -2.39
CA GLU A 14 9.30 -7.48 -2.42
C GLU A 14 9.83 -7.11 -3.80
N ARG A 15 9.25 -7.64 -4.88
CA ARG A 15 9.61 -7.26 -6.26
C ARG A 15 9.35 -5.78 -6.55
N CYS A 16 8.25 -5.21 -6.06
CA CYS A 16 7.95 -3.78 -6.24
C CYS A 16 9.01 -2.92 -5.54
N ILE A 17 9.35 -3.26 -4.29
CA ILE A 17 10.39 -2.56 -3.51
C ILE A 17 11.76 -2.70 -4.18
N GLN A 18 12.11 -3.90 -4.64
CA GLN A 18 13.37 -4.12 -5.36
C GLN A 18 13.43 -3.27 -6.63
N ARG A 19 12.33 -3.17 -7.37
CA ARG A 19 12.26 -2.34 -8.58
C ARG A 19 12.45 -0.86 -8.26
N ILE A 20 11.82 -0.34 -7.20
CA ILE A 20 12.02 1.04 -6.74
C ILE A 20 13.51 1.29 -6.46
N ARG A 21 14.14 0.41 -5.68
CA ARG A 21 15.57 0.54 -5.33
C ARG A 21 16.47 0.49 -6.56
N GLN A 22 16.18 -0.38 -7.52
CA GLN A 22 16.93 -0.51 -8.77
C GLN A 22 16.78 0.72 -9.67
N VAL A 23 15.57 1.27 -9.79
CA VAL A 23 15.33 2.47 -10.61
C VAL A 23 15.95 3.70 -9.97
N TYR A 24 15.82 3.84 -8.65
CA TYR A 24 16.46 4.94 -7.94
C TYR A 24 17.98 4.86 -8.04
N SER A 25 18.55 3.66 -7.80
CA SER A 25 19.99 3.38 -7.92
C SER A 25 20.90 4.34 -7.13
N LEU A 26 20.40 4.95 -6.04
CA LEU A 26 21.10 5.99 -5.25
C LEU A 26 21.57 7.18 -6.10
N ASN A 27 20.87 7.46 -7.20
CA ASN A 27 21.15 8.59 -8.07
C ASN A 27 19.94 9.53 -8.07
N ASP A 28 20.13 10.71 -7.49
CA ASP A 28 19.08 11.72 -7.39
C ASP A 28 18.63 12.26 -8.75
N GLN A 29 19.46 12.18 -9.79
CA GLN A 29 19.01 12.52 -11.15
C GLN A 29 17.88 11.60 -11.65
N ASN A 30 17.83 10.35 -11.19
CA ASN A 30 16.70 9.47 -11.50
C ASN A 30 15.40 9.93 -10.84
N LEU A 31 15.47 10.71 -9.75
CA LEU A 31 14.29 11.28 -9.10
C LEU A 31 13.91 12.65 -9.65
N TYR A 32 14.86 13.49 -10.03
CA TYR A 32 14.58 14.89 -10.39
C TYR A 32 14.53 15.14 -11.90
N GLU A 33 15.30 14.40 -12.69
CA GLU A 33 15.55 14.73 -14.09
C GLU A 33 15.04 13.66 -15.07
N ASN A 34 14.75 12.45 -14.58
CA ASN A 34 14.32 11.33 -15.41
C ASN A 34 12.84 10.97 -15.17
N LEU A 35 11.96 11.47 -16.05
CA LEU A 35 10.51 11.22 -15.96
C LEU A 35 10.15 9.73 -16.02
N MET A 36 10.84 8.93 -16.85
CA MET A 36 10.60 7.49 -16.95
C MET A 36 10.93 6.76 -15.65
N ALA A 37 12.00 7.19 -14.96
CA ALA A 37 12.37 6.66 -13.66
C ALA A 37 11.36 7.07 -12.58
N GLN A 38 10.92 8.33 -12.57
CA GLN A 38 9.87 8.82 -11.68
C GLN A 38 8.57 8.02 -11.83
N GLU A 39 8.08 7.82 -13.07
CA GLU A 39 6.87 7.04 -13.35
C GLU A 39 7.02 5.58 -12.88
N SER A 40 8.19 4.97 -13.11
CA SER A 40 8.44 3.62 -12.66
C SER A 40 8.43 3.52 -11.13
N ILE A 41 9.04 4.48 -10.42
CA ILE A 41 9.05 4.52 -8.96
C ILE A 41 7.63 4.72 -8.41
N LEU A 42 6.90 5.71 -8.93
CA LEU A 42 5.53 6.02 -8.51
C LEU A 42 4.60 4.81 -8.67
N LEU A 43 4.65 4.15 -9.83
CA LEU A 43 3.85 2.96 -10.11
C LEU A 43 4.14 1.81 -9.13
N ASN A 44 5.41 1.55 -8.83
CA ASN A 44 5.77 0.48 -7.90
C ASN A 44 5.43 0.85 -6.45
N LEU A 45 5.47 2.13 -6.08
CA LEU A 45 4.99 2.60 -4.78
C LEU A 45 3.48 2.38 -4.63
N GLN A 46 2.70 2.77 -5.64
CA GLN A 46 1.25 2.53 -5.66
C GLN A 46 0.92 1.04 -5.50
N ARG A 47 1.58 0.17 -6.29
CA ARG A 47 1.40 -1.29 -6.18
C ARG A 47 1.78 -1.82 -4.80
N THR A 48 2.84 -1.28 -4.19
CA THR A 48 3.24 -1.66 -2.82
C THR A 48 2.13 -1.33 -1.82
N CYS A 49 1.51 -0.15 -1.94
CA CYS A 49 0.37 0.24 -1.11
C CYS A 49 -0.84 -0.68 -1.33
N GLU A 50 -1.22 -0.96 -2.58
CA GLU A 50 -2.33 -1.85 -2.91
C GLU A 50 -2.13 -3.27 -2.34
N VAL A 51 -0.94 -3.86 -2.52
CA VAL A 51 -0.62 -5.18 -1.97
C VAL A 51 -0.65 -5.17 -0.44
N SER A 52 -0.18 -4.08 0.19
CA SER A 52 -0.21 -3.93 1.65
C SER A 52 -1.64 -3.86 2.19
N ILE A 53 -2.52 -3.10 1.52
CA ILE A 53 -3.94 -3.00 1.87
C ILE A 53 -4.62 -4.36 1.69
N ASP A 54 -4.34 -5.08 0.60
CA ASP A 54 -4.84 -6.42 0.37
C ASP A 54 -4.44 -7.42 1.45
N LEU A 55 -3.17 -7.39 1.88
CA LEU A 55 -2.67 -8.22 2.97
C LEU A 55 -3.38 -7.88 4.29
N ALA A 56 -3.54 -6.60 4.61
CA ALA A 56 -4.28 -6.17 5.80
C ALA A 56 -5.73 -6.65 5.76
N MET A 57 -6.42 -6.48 4.61
CA MET A 57 -7.78 -6.97 4.42
C MET A 57 -7.89 -8.48 4.54
N HIS A 58 -6.90 -9.24 4.05
CA HIS A 58 -6.86 -10.69 4.21
C HIS A 58 -6.79 -11.09 5.68
N VAL A 59 -5.93 -10.43 6.47
CA VAL A 59 -5.82 -10.65 7.93
C VAL A 59 -7.14 -10.34 8.63
N VAL A 60 -7.73 -9.19 8.33
CA VAL A 60 -9.03 -8.75 8.88
C VAL A 60 -10.13 -9.79 8.60
N ARG A 61 -10.22 -10.29 7.36
CA ARG A 61 -11.18 -11.33 6.97
C ARG A 61 -10.93 -12.65 7.71
N LYS A 62 -9.68 -13.12 7.76
CA LYS A 62 -9.34 -14.37 8.48
C LYS A 62 -9.67 -14.31 9.95
N ARG A 63 -9.46 -13.17 10.58
CA ARG A 63 -9.74 -12.96 12.01
C ARG A 63 -11.18 -12.50 12.29
N ARG A 64 -12.00 -12.37 11.24
CA ARG A 64 -13.40 -11.93 11.30
C ARG A 64 -13.57 -10.61 12.05
N TRP A 65 -12.64 -9.67 11.87
CA TRP A 65 -12.64 -8.37 12.55
C TRP A 65 -13.67 -7.36 12.00
N GLY A 66 -14.61 -7.82 11.17
CA GLY A 66 -15.52 -6.96 10.41
C GLY A 66 -14.86 -6.37 9.15
N VAL A 67 -15.65 -5.84 8.22
CA VAL A 67 -15.11 -5.19 7.01
C VAL A 67 -14.82 -3.72 7.35
N PRO A 68 -13.61 -3.20 7.08
CA PRO A 68 -13.35 -1.78 7.18
C PRO A 68 -14.21 -1.08 6.12
N ARG A 69 -15.29 -0.41 6.55
CA ARG A 69 -16.13 0.38 5.65
C ARG A 69 -15.44 1.72 5.41
N ALA A 70 -15.20 2.05 4.14
CA ALA A 70 -14.71 3.37 3.76
C ALA A 70 -15.69 4.44 4.29
N GLY A 71 -15.17 5.39 5.07
CA GLY A 71 -15.96 6.46 5.67
C GLY A 71 -16.48 6.20 7.08
N THR A 72 -16.16 5.07 7.72
CA THR A 72 -16.38 4.95 9.17
C THR A 72 -15.11 5.47 9.87
N PRO A 73 -15.13 6.65 10.50
CA PRO A 73 -14.00 7.04 11.34
C PRO A 73 -13.83 5.96 12.42
N LEU A 74 -12.59 5.65 12.78
CA LEU A 74 -12.26 4.75 13.90
C LEU A 74 -12.67 5.43 15.22
N ASN A 75 -13.97 5.60 15.43
CA ASN A 75 -14.56 6.16 16.63
C ASN A 75 -14.68 5.04 17.64
N CYS A 76 -13.56 4.72 18.28
CA CYS A 76 -13.61 3.94 19.51
C CYS A 76 -14.21 4.73 20.68
N CYS A 77 -14.48 6.04 20.56
CA CYS A 77 -15.34 6.82 21.46
C CYS A 77 -15.60 8.23 20.87
N GLY A 78 -16.86 8.66 20.78
CA GLY A 78 -17.28 10.07 20.61
C GLY A 78 -17.68 10.50 19.19
N PRO A 79 -18.72 11.37 19.04
CA PRO A 79 -19.08 11.98 17.76
C PRO A 79 -18.14 13.16 17.48
N MET A 80 -17.49 13.17 16.31
CA MET A 80 -16.74 14.33 15.85
C MET A 80 -17.03 14.55 14.37
N ASP A 81 -18.07 15.35 14.13
CA ASP A 81 -18.41 15.94 12.84
C ASP A 81 -17.40 17.06 12.53
N ILE A 82 -16.43 16.80 11.66
CA ILE A 82 -15.52 17.83 11.12
C ILE A 82 -15.24 17.69 9.62
N TRP A 83 -15.99 16.88 8.87
CA TRP A 83 -15.80 16.71 7.42
C TRP A 83 -17.01 17.10 6.55
N THR A 84 -17.83 18.06 7.01
CA THR A 84 -18.73 18.82 6.13
C THR A 84 -18.33 20.29 6.13
N ALA A 85 -17.22 20.61 5.48
CA ALA A 85 -16.90 21.98 5.07
C ALA A 85 -15.78 21.98 3.99
N ASN A 86 -16.13 21.56 2.76
CA ASN A 86 -15.84 22.29 1.51
C ASN A 86 -16.53 21.59 0.35
#